data_AF-A0A815ZEL7-F1
#
_entry.id   AF-A0A815ZEL7-F1
#
_cell.length_a   1.000
_cell.length_b   1.000
_cell.length_c   1.000
_cell.angle_alpha   90.00
_cell.angle_beta   90.00
_cell.angle_gamma   90.00
#
_symmetry.space_group_name_H-M   'P 1'
#
loop_
_entity.id
_entity.type
_entity.pdbx_description
1 polymer ?
#
loop_
_entity_poly.entity_id
_entity_poly.type
_entity_poly.pdbx_seq_one_letter_code
_entity_poly.pdbx_strand_id
1 'polypeptide(L)' 'EQSDREQALEDLKLGTVNILIATDVASRGLDIQDITVVFNYDLPKSMEDYVHRVGRTGR' A
#
# COMPACT_ATOMS: atom_id res chain seq x y z
N GLU A 1 14.08 5.04 -8.37
CA GLU A 1 13.48 3.84 -7.75
C GLU A 1 13.05 4.05 -6.31
N GLN A 2 13.95 4.23 -5.34
CA GLN A 2 13.54 4.47 -3.94
C GLN A 2 12.89 5.86 -3.74
N SER A 3 13.44 6.90 -4.37
CA SER A 3 12.87 8.27 -4.32
C SER A 3 11.46 8.33 -4.91
N ASP A 4 11.19 7.61 -6.00
CA ASP A 4 9.87 7.63 -6.66
C ASP A 4 8.81 6.98 -5.75
N ARG A 5 9.21 5.95 -5.00
CA ARG A 5 8.36 5.26 -4.03
C ARG A 5 8.02 6.16 -2.84
N GLU A 6 8.99 6.91 -2.34
CA GLU A 6 8.79 7.88 -1.27
C GLU A 6 7.87 9.02 -1.71
N GLN A 7 8.07 9.54 -2.92
CA GLN A 7 7.20 10.58 -3.49
C GLN A 7 5.76 10.09 -3.65
N ALA A 8 5.55 8.90 -4.23
CA ALA A 8 4.21 8.35 -4.42
C ALA A 8 3.45 8.15 -3.09
N LEU A 9 4.18 7.87 -2.01
CA LEU A 9 3.62 7.79 -0.68
C LEU A 9 3.31 9.15 -0.08
N GLU A 10 4.20 10.12 -0.27
CA GLU A 10 3.97 11.48 0.18
C GLU A 10 2.74 12.08 -0.51
N ASP A 11 2.63 11.89 -1.83
CA ASP A 11 1.48 12.32 -2.61
C ASP A 11 0.17 11.68 -2.12
N LEU A 12 0.21 10.41 -1.73
CA LEU A 12 -0.94 9.71 -1.15
C LEU A 12 -1.30 10.27 0.23
N LYS A 13 -0.30 10.51 1.08
CA LYS A 13 -0.48 11.07 2.44
C LYS A 13 -1.00 12.51 2.41
N LEU A 14 -0.53 13.31 1.46
CA LEU A 14 -0.98 14.70 1.25
C LEU A 14 -2.34 14.78 0.54
N GLY A 15 -2.86 13.66 0.02
CA GLY A 15 -4.10 13.63 -0.76
C GLY A 15 -3.96 14.21 -2.17
N THR A 16 -2.73 14.45 -2.63
CA THR A 16 -2.43 14.81 -4.03
C THR A 16 -2.86 13.69 -4.97
N VAL A 17 -2.73 12.45 -4.53
CA VAL A 17 -3.32 11.27 -5.17
C VAL A 17 -4.21 10.53 -4.17
N ASN A 18 -5.30 9.93 -4.66
CA ASN A 18 -6.26 9.20 -3.83
C ASN A 18 -6.12 7.67 -3.96
N ILE A 19 -5.37 7.20 -4.96
CA ILE A 19 -5.25 5.78 -5.29
C ILE A 19 -3.78 5.46 -5.53
N LEU A 20 -3.27 4.45 -4.83
CA LEU A 20 -1.94 3.88 -5.04
C LEU A 20 -2.07 2.45 -5.55
N ILE A 21 -1.42 2.16 -6.68
CA ILE A 21 -1.33 0.82 -7.24
C ILE A 21 0.07 0.28 -6.96
N ALA A 22 0.14 -0.86 -6.27
CA ALA A 22 1.42 -1.44 -5.84
C ALA A 22 1.39 -2.98 -5.88
N THR A 23 2.57 -3.58 -6.03
CA THR A 23 2.79 -5.02 -5.83
C THR A 23 3.29 -5.28 -4.41
N ASP A 24 3.27 -6.55 -3.97
CA ASP A 24 3.75 -6.93 -2.63
C ASP A 24 5.18 -6.48 -2.36
N VAL A 25 6.05 -6.54 -3.38
CA VAL A 25 7.44 -6.09 -3.31
C VAL A 25 7.52 -4.60 -3.05
N ALA A 26 6.70 -3.81 -3.75
CA ALA A 26 6.63 -2.37 -3.57
C ALA A 26 5.99 -1.96 -2.23
N SER A 27 5.32 -2.85 -1.50
CA SER A 27 4.69 -2.55 -0.20
C SER A 27 5.58 -2.83 1.02
N ARG A 28 6.58 -3.71 0.91
CA ARG A 28 7.41 -4.13 2.06
C ARG A 28 8.32 -3.00 2.55
N GLY A 29 8.16 -2.61 3.82
CA GLY A 29 8.91 -1.49 4.43
C GLY A 29 8.26 -0.13 4.23
N LEU A 30 7.08 -0.05 3.59
CA LEU A 30 6.28 1.17 3.61
C LEU A 30 5.38 1.17 4.83
N ASP A 31 5.52 2.20 5.65
CA ASP A 31 4.52 2.54 6.65
C ASP A 31 3.47 3.45 6.02
N ILE A 32 2.48 2.78 5.40
CA ILE A 32 1.29 3.41 4.86
C ILE A 32 0.19 3.26 5.91
N GLN A 33 -0.10 4.36 6.59
CA GLN A 33 -1.17 4.49 7.58
C GLN A 33 -2.38 5.15 6.90
N ASP A 34 -3.54 5.08 7.54
CA ASP A 34 -4.77 5.77 7.13
C ASP A 34 -5.35 5.39 5.75
N ILE A 35 -5.09 4.18 5.25
CA ILE A 35 -5.78 3.72 4.05
C ILE A 35 -7.23 3.38 4.38
N THR A 36 -8.19 3.99 3.69
CA THR A 36 -9.62 3.73 3.90
C THR A 36 -10.08 2.38 3.34
N VAL A 37 -9.53 1.96 2.19
CA VAL A 37 -9.94 0.73 1.51
C VAL A 37 -8.73 0.08 0.83
N VAL A 38 -8.61 -1.24 0.95
CA VAL A 38 -7.61 -2.04 0.24
C VAL A 38 -8.30 -2.92 -0.80
N PHE A 39 -7.90 -2.79 -2.07
CA PHE A 39 -8.37 -3.62 -3.17
C PHE A 39 -7.32 -4.67 -3.53
N ASN A 40 -7.67 -5.95 -3.43
CA ASN A 40 -6.83 -7.05 -3.91
C ASN A 40 -7.19 -7.34 -5.38
N TYR A 41 -6.33 -6.93 -6.31
CA TYR A 41 -6.51 -7.22 -7.73
C TYR A 41 -6.31 -8.71 -8.03
N ASP A 42 -5.19 -9.26 -7.57
CA ASP A 42 -4.86 -10.68 -7.66
C ASP A 42 -4.84 -11.36 -6.30
N LEU A 43 -5.08 -12.68 -6.31
CA LEU A 43 -5.00 -13.51 -5.11
C LEU A 43 -3.59 -13.41 -4.50
N PRO A 44 -3.45 -13.15 -3.20
CA PRO A 44 -2.14 -13.15 -2.54
C PRO A 44 -1.50 -14.53 -2.61
N LYS A 45 -0.16 -14.55 -2.66
CA LYS A 45 0.64 -15.79 -2.78
C LYS A 45 0.60 -16.64 -1.50
N SER A 46 0.30 -16.00 -0.38
CA SER A 46 0.18 -16.65 0.92
C SER A 46 -0.92 -15.97 1.76
N MET A 47 -1.42 -16.68 2.77
CA MET A 47 -2.33 -16.09 3.76
C MET A 47 -1.67 -14.96 4.55
N GLU A 48 -0.37 -15.05 4.79
CA GLU A 48 0.38 -14.00 5.47
C GLU A 48 0.38 -12.70 4.65
N ASP A 49 0.63 -12.78 3.34
CA ASP A 49 0.56 -11.61 2.44
C ASP A 49 -0.84 -10.99 2.45
N TYR A 50 -1.90 -11.80 2.48
CA TYR A 50 -3.28 -11.30 2.60
C TYR A 50 -3.45 -10.45 3.87
N VAL A 51 -3.05 -10.99 5.02
CA VAL A 51 -3.18 -10.32 6.33
C VAL A 51 -2.37 -9.01 6.34
N HIS A 52 -1.15 -9.01 5.78
CA HIS A 52 -0.33 -7.81 5.66
C HIS A 52 -0.92 -6.75 4.72
N ARG A 53 -1.59 -7.15 3.63
CA ARG A 53 -2.29 -6.23 2.72
C ARG A 53 -3.50 -5.59 3.38
N VAL A 54 -4.39 -6.39 3.97
CA VAL A 54 -5.62 -5.85 4.60
C VAL A 54 -5.31 -5.08 5.89
N GLY A 55 -4.20 -5.39 6.56
CA GLY A 55 -3.72 -4.62 7.71
C GLY A 55 -3.25 -3.20 7.39
N ARG A 56 -3.32 -2.74 6.13
CA ARG A 56 -3.08 -1.34 5.75
C ARG A 56 -4.28 -0.44 5.97
N THR A 57 -5.46 -1.03 6.13
CA THR A 57 -6.68 -0.31 6.53
C THR A 57 -7.10 -0.73 7.93
N GLY A 58 -8.05 0.01 8.52
CA GLY A 58 -8.59 -0.27 9.85
C GLY A 58 -7.59 -0.06 11.00
N ARG A 59 -6.49 0.67 10.73
CA ARG A 59 -5.55 1.17 11.74
C ARG A 59 -5.80 2.64 11.97
#